data_AF-A0A1V6DYY2-F1
#
_entry.id   AF-A0A1V6DYY2-F1
#
_cell.length_a   1.000
_cell.length_b   1.000
_cell.length_c   1.000
_cell.angle_alpha   90.00
_cell.angle_beta   90.00
_cell.angle_gamma   90.00
#
_symmetry.space_group_name_H-M   'P 1'
#
loop_
_entity.id
_entity.type
_entity.pdbx_description
1 polymer ?
#
loop_
_entity_poly.entity_id
_entity_poly.type
_entity_poly.pdbx_seq_one_letter_code
_entity_poly.pdbx_strand_id
1 'polypeptide(L)'
;MIFLATIVSGAPFLGLLGTVWGVMEAFSAVSVQQTASIATLAPGVSAALLTTIAGLVVAIPSVFGYNWLFGKNKTLITELENYASSLADRIELESK
;
A
#
# COMPACT_ATOMS: atom_id res chain seq x y z
N MET A 1 12.28 4.93 -1.22
CA MET A 1 11.21 3.91 -1.38
C MET A 1 10.39 3.64 -0.13
N ILE A 2 10.85 4.06 1.06
CA ILE A 2 10.13 3.90 2.34
C ILE A 2 8.70 4.45 2.26
N PHE A 3 8.50 5.64 1.68
CA PHE A 3 7.17 6.24 1.56
C PHE A 3 6.14 5.34 0.85
N LEU A 4 6.50 4.78 -0.32
CA LEU A 4 5.63 3.83 -1.04
C LEU A 4 5.41 2.55 -0.24
N ALA A 5 6.46 2.01 0.38
CA ALA A 5 6.36 0.81 1.21
C ALA A 5 5.42 1.02 2.40
N THR A 6 5.47 2.19 3.04
CA THR A 6 4.57 2.56 4.14
C THR A 6 3.13 2.74 3.67
N ILE A 7 2.89 3.29 2.47
CA ILE A 7 1.53 3.39 1.91
C ILE A 7 0.97 1.99 1.60
N VAL A 8 1.78 1.11 1.00
CA VAL A 8 1.40 -0.27 0.70
C VAL A 8 0.93 -1.02 1.94
N SER A 9 1.66 -0.88 3.05
CA SER A 9 1.29 -1.55 4.30
C SER A 9 0.19 -0.82 5.06
N GLY A 10 0.17 0.51 5.05
CA GLY A 10 -0.74 1.32 5.86
C GLY A 10 -2.14 1.53 5.27
N ALA A 11 -2.26 1.71 3.94
CA ALA A 11 -3.53 2.03 3.30
C ALA A 11 -4.63 0.96 3.49
N PRO A 12 -4.33 -0.36 3.43
CA PRO A 12 -5.32 -1.39 3.72
C PRO A 12 -5.83 -1.33 5.17
N PHE A 13 -4.96 -1.04 6.13
CA PHE A 13 -5.35 -0.92 7.54
C PHE A 13 -6.24 0.31 7.78
N LEU A 14 -6.00 1.42 7.07
CA LEU A 14 -6.90 2.57 7.12
C LEU A 14 -8.30 2.22 6.55
N GLY A 15 -8.35 1.44 5.47
CA GLY A 15 -9.61 0.95 4.91
C GLY A 15 -10.38 0.05 5.88
N LEU A 16 -9.68 -0.89 6.53
CA LEU A 16 -10.22 -1.78 7.56
C LEU A 16 -10.69 -1.02 8.81
N LEU A 17 -9.94 -0.01 9.25
CA LEU A 17 -10.38 0.86 10.34
C LEU A 17 -11.71 1.55 9.99
N GLY A 18 -11.84 2.04 8.76
CA GLY A 18 -13.09 2.64 8.26
C GLY A 18 -14.26 1.65 8.27
N THR A 19 -14.03 0.37 7.96
CA THR A 19 -15.13 -0.62 7.97
C THR A 19 -15.61 -0.90 9.38
N VAL A 20 -14.68 -1.07 10.32
CA VAL A 20 -14.99 -1.32 11.72
C VAL A 20 -15.80 -0.14 12.29
N TRP A 21 -15.36 1.09 12.00
CA TRP A 21 -16.07 2.29 12.42
C TRP A 21 -17.47 2.39 11.79
N GLY A 22 -17.60 2.19 10.48
CA GLY A 22 -18.88 2.29 9.77
C GLY A 22 -19.89 1.23 10.19
N VAL A 23 -19.42 0.00 10.46
CA VAL A 23 -20.27 -1.07 10.99
C VAL A 23 -20.72 -0.74 12.41
N MET A 24 -19.83 -0.24 13.27
CA MET A 24 -20.17 0.21 14.62
C MET A 24 -21.26 1.28 14.61
N GLU A 25 -21.14 2.29 13.73
CA GLU A 25 -22.13 3.35 13.57
C GLU A 25 -23.48 2.79 13.09
N ALA A 26 -23.47 1.86 12.13
CA ALA A 26 -24.69 1.23 11.62
C ALA A 26 -25.47 0.48 12.72
N PHE A 27 -24.76 -0.24 13.60
CA PHE A 27 -25.38 -0.93 14.74
C PHE A 27 -25.84 0.04 15.83
N SER A 28 -25.10 1.13 16.08
CA SER A 28 -25.50 2.19 17.02
C SER A 28 -26.84 2.82 16.62
N ALA A 29 -27.02 3.15 15.34
CA ALA A 29 -28.26 3.74 14.82
C ALA A 29 -29.48 2.82 15.00
N VAL A 30 -29.31 1.52 14.80
CA VAL A 30 -30.37 0.51 15.02
C VAL A 30 -30.73 0.37 16.49
N SER A 31 -29.75 0.49 17.39
CA SER A 31 -29.99 0.39 18.84
C SER A 31 -30.96 1.46 19.34
N VAL A 32 -30.96 2.65 18.71
CA VAL A 32 -31.86 3.77 19.03
C VAL A 32 -33.28 3.52 18.51
N GLN A 33 -33.42 2.90 17.34
CA GLN A 33 -34.73 2.69 16.69
C GLN A 33 -35.52 1.49 17.25
N GLN A 34 -34.93 0.70 18.16
CA GLN A 34 -35.50 -0.51 18.79
C GLN A 34 -36.02 -1.58 17.81
N THR A 35 -35.87 -1.37 16.50
CA THR A 35 -36.34 -2.23 15.43
C THR A 35 -35.17 -2.51 14.49
N ALA A 36 -34.65 -3.73 14.54
CA ALA A 36 -33.55 -4.15 13.68
C ALA A 36 -34.10 -4.79 12.40
N SER A 37 -33.86 -4.14 11.26
CA SER A 37 -34.10 -4.75 9.95
C SER A 37 -32.82 -4.75 9.11
N ILE A 38 -32.69 -5.71 8.20
CA ILE A 38 -31.58 -5.73 7.23
C ILE A 38 -31.63 -4.47 6.34
N ALA A 39 -32.84 -4.00 5.99
CA ALA A 39 -33.03 -2.80 5.20
C ALA A 39 -32.49 -1.54 5.89
N THR A 40 -32.58 -1.45 7.22
CA THR A 40 -32.05 -0.32 8.00
C THR A 40 -30.53 -0.37 8.17
N LEU A 41 -29.92 -1.57 8.15
CA LEU A 41 -28.46 -1.75 8.27
C LEU A 41 -27.73 -1.65 6.93
N ALA A 42 -28.39 -2.05 5.83
CA ALA A 42 -27.76 -2.19 4.52
C ALA A 42 -27.01 -0.94 4.04
N PRO A 43 -27.53 0.31 4.20
CA PRO A 43 -26.79 1.50 3.77
C PRO A 43 -25.49 1.72 4.55
N GLY A 44 -25.52 1.54 5.87
CA GLY A 44 -24.35 1.73 6.73
C GLY A 44 -23.25 0.70 6.49
N VAL A 45 -23.64 -0.56 6.31
CA VAL A 45 -22.69 -1.65 5.98
C VAL A 45 -22.10 -1.48 4.58
N SER A 46 -22.90 -1.03 3.60
CA SER A 46 -22.39 -0.74 2.25
C SER A 46 -21.37 0.40 2.25
N ALA A 47 -21.63 1.47 3.00
CA ALA A 47 -20.68 2.57 3.17
C ALA A 47 -19.39 2.12 3.87
N ALA A 48 -19.50 1.25 4.87
CA ALA A 48 -18.36 0.63 5.52
C ALA A 48 -17.51 -0.17 4.51
N LEU A 49 -18.12 -1.00 3.64
CA LEU A 49 -17.36 -1.76 2.64
C LEU A 49 -16.63 -0.87 1.62
N LEU A 50 -17.18 0.30 1.30
CA LEU A 50 -16.55 1.26 0.39
C LEU A 50 -15.20 1.76 0.93
N THR A 51 -15.01 1.88 2.25
CA THR A 51 -13.73 2.34 2.82
C THR A 51 -12.60 1.35 2.58
N THR A 52 -12.87 0.04 2.60
CA THR A 52 -11.88 -0.98 2.21
C THR A 52 -11.52 -0.86 0.74
N ILE A 53 -12.51 -0.68 -0.14
CA ILE A 53 -12.26 -0.50 -1.57
C ILE A 53 -11.35 0.71 -1.79
N ALA A 54 -11.62 1.82 -1.12
CA ALA A 54 -10.77 3.01 -1.19
C ALA A 54 -9.33 2.73 -0.71
N GLY A 55 -9.15 2.02 0.40
CA GLY A 55 -7.83 1.60 0.90
C GLY A 55 -7.05 0.73 -0.11
N LEU A 56 -7.73 -0.19 -0.78
CA LEU A 56 -7.14 -1.05 -1.81
C LEU A 56 -6.79 -0.27 -3.09
N VAL A 57 -7.64 0.67 -3.50
CA VAL A 57 -7.38 1.55 -4.66
C VAL A 57 -6.12 2.39 -4.45
N VAL A 58 -5.76 2.73 -3.21
CA VAL A 58 -4.51 3.43 -2.89
C VAL A 58 -3.32 2.45 -2.75
N ALA A 59 -3.53 1.30 -2.12
CA ALA A 59 -2.47 0.32 -1.86
C ALA A 59 -1.94 -0.32 -3.15
N ILE A 60 -2.83 -0.74 -4.06
CA ILE A 60 -2.46 -1.50 -5.26
C ILE A 60 -1.52 -0.70 -6.18
N PRO A 61 -1.82 0.54 -6.60
CA PRO A 61 -0.90 1.35 -7.40
C PRO A 61 0.44 1.60 -6.70
N SER A 62 0.42 1.76 -5.37
CA SER A 62 1.63 1.96 -4.58
C SER A 62 2.57 0.75 -4.62
N VAL A 63 2.03 -0.48 -4.65
CA VAL A 63 2.82 -1.71 -4.82
C VAL A 63 3.52 -1.73 -6.18
N PHE A 64 2.80 -1.42 -7.25
CA PHE A 64 3.39 -1.37 -8.59
C PHE A 64 4.51 -0.33 -8.69
N GLY A 65 4.28 0.87 -8.14
CA GLY A 65 5.29 1.93 -8.09
C GLY A 65 6.53 1.53 -7.28
N TYR A 66 6.34 0.88 -6.12
CA TYR A 66 7.43 0.38 -5.30
C TYR A 66 8.27 -0.65 -6.06
N ASN A 67 7.63 -1.66 -6.65
CA ASN A 67 8.33 -2.74 -7.36
C ASN A 67 9.11 -2.23 -8.57
N TRP A 68 8.53 -1.28 -9.34
CA TRP A 68 9.20 -0.70 -10.50
C TRP A 68 10.45 0.10 -10.11
N LEU A 69 10.35 0.98 -9.11
CA LEU A 69 11.50 1.75 -8.62
C LEU A 69 12.56 0.85 -7.98
N PHE A 70 12.13 -0.21 -7.27
CA PHE A 70 13.04 -1.15 -6.64
C PHE A 70 13.86 -1.91 -7.69
N GLY A 71 13.20 -2.41 -8.74
CA GLY A 71 13.87 -3.05 -9.86
C GLY A 71 14.87 -2.11 -10.54
N LYS A 72 14.47 -0.86 -10.82
CA LYS A 72 15.33 0.12 -11.48
C LYS A 72 16.56 0.46 -10.64
N ASN A 73 16.40 0.66 -9.32
CA ASN A 73 17.52 0.90 -8.41
C ASN A 73 18.51 -0.28 -8.41
N LYS A 74 18.01 -1.52 -8.36
CA LYS A 74 18.88 -2.69 -8.38
C LYS A 74 19.73 -2.76 -9.65
N THR A 75 19.13 -2.52 -10.82
CA THR A 75 19.86 -2.48 -12.08
C THR A 75 20.94 -1.39 -12.07
N LEU A 76 20.62 -0.18 -11.62
CA LEU A 76 21.57 0.92 -11.54
C LEU A 76 22.75 0.62 -10.59
N ILE A 77 22.48 -0.02 -9.45
CA ILE A 77 23.53 -0.43 -8.51
C ILE A 77 24.46 -1.45 -9.18
N THR A 78 23.91 -2.46 -9.85
CA THR A 78 24.70 -3.47 -10.57
C THR A 78 25.54 -2.84 -11.69
N GLU A 79 25.00 -1.88 -12.43
CA GLU A 79 25.76 -1.14 -13.46
C GLU A 79 26.94 -0.35 -12.85
N LEU A 80 26.72 0.29 -11.69
CA LEU A 80 27.76 1.00 -10.95
C LEU A 80 28.86 0.07 -10.44
N GLU A 81 28.49 -1.08 -9.89
CA GLU A 81 29.43 -2.11 -9.42
C GLU A 81 30.29 -2.65 -10.59
N ASN A 82 29.65 -2.94 -11.73
CA ASN A 82 30.36 -3.38 -12.94
C ASN A 82 31.33 -2.31 -13.45
N TYR A 83 30.90 -1.04 -13.46
CA TYR A 83 31.76 0.07 -13.87
C TYR A 83 32.98 0.20 -12.94
N ALA A 84 32.77 0.16 -11.62
CA ALA A 84 33.84 0.23 -10.63
C ALA A 84 34.83 -0.92 -10.76
N SER A 85 34.36 -2.16 -10.97
CA SER A 85 35.22 -3.32 -11.23
C SER A 85 36.06 -3.12 -12.49
N SER A 86 35.43 -2.69 -13.59
CA SER A 86 36.14 -2.48 -14.85
C SER A 86 37.20 -1.38 -14.77
N LEU A 87 36.97 -0.36 -13.95
CA LEU A 87 37.96 0.68 -13.69
C LEU A 87 39.12 0.16 -12.84
N ALA A 88 38.84 -0.63 -11.80
CA ALA A 88 39.88 -1.24 -10.97
C ALA A 88 40.80 -2.14 -11.81
N ASP A 89 40.23 -2.97 -12.68
CA ASP A 89 40.99 -3.85 -13.59
C ASP A 89 41.91 -3.03 -14.52
N ARG A 90 41.42 -1.91 -15.06
CA ARG A 90 42.22 -1.02 -15.92
C ARG A 90 43.39 -0.38 -15.18
N ILE A 91 43.17 0.09 -13.95
CA ILE A 91 44.23 0.69 -13.13
C ILE A 91 45.30 -0.35 -12.80
N GLU A 92 44.92 -1.59 -12.50
CA GLU A 92 45.89 -2.66 -12.25
C GLU A 92 46.75 -2.96 -13.48
N LEU A 93 46.15 -2.93 -14.67
CA LEU A 93 46.85 -3.16 -15.93
C LEU A 93 47.82 -2.04 -16.30
N GLU A 94 47.48 -0.77 -16.04
CA GLU A 94 48.39 0.38 -16.25
C GLU A 94 49.51 0.47 -15.20
N SER A 95 49.32 -0.16 -14.03
CA SER A 95 50.32 -0.21 -12.96
C SER A 95 51.42 -1.28 -13.19
N LYS A 96 51.31 -2.12 -14.23
CA LYS A 96 52.30 -3.14 -14.59
C LYS A 96 53.09 -2.71 -15.83
#